data_AF-A0A918F1P1-F1
#
_entry.id   AF-A0A918F1P1-F1
#
_cell.length_a   1.000
_cell.length_b   1.000
_cell.length_c   1.000
_cell.angle_alpha   90.00
_cell.angle_beta   90.00
_cell.angle_gamma   90.00
#
_symmetry.space_group_name_H-M   'P 1'
#
loop_
_entity.id
_entity.type
_entity.pdbx_description
1 polymer ?
#
loop_
_entity_poly.entity_id
_entity_poly.type
_entity_poly.pdbx_seq_one_letter_code
_entity_poly.pdbx_strand_id
1 'polypeptide(L)'
;MTQYTDTTRPTTLPFTAQAHPEEVFGEYVFEVTADTQVIEPVQGWTLRLWPQARLGDGTLEASTQGGTTLHDLLTELEAQHVRPLGPIHFKKHG
;
A
#
# COMPACT_ATOMS: atom_id res chain seq x y z
N MET A 1 -52.96 9.41 12.27
CA MET A 1 -51.50 9.69 12.15
C MET A 1 -50.80 8.37 12.35
N THR A 2 -50.30 7.76 11.27
CA THR A 2 -49.65 6.44 11.32
C THR A 2 -48.14 6.66 11.23
N GLN A 3 -47.41 6.39 12.30
CA GLN A 3 -45.95 6.47 12.31
C GLN A 3 -45.37 5.14 11.81
N TYR A 4 -44.60 5.20 10.72
CA TYR A 4 -43.76 4.11 10.24
C TYR A 4 -42.42 4.19 10.95
N THR A 5 -42.09 3.20 11.78
CA THR A 5 -40.73 3.01 12.29
C THR A 5 -40.00 2.04 11.37
N ASP A 6 -39.36 2.55 10.33
CA ASP A 6 -38.39 1.79 9.54
C ASP A 6 -36.99 2.33 9.84
N THR A 7 -36.20 1.54 10.55
CA THR A 7 -34.77 1.81 10.74
C THR A 7 -34.06 0.46 10.83
N THR A 8 -33.97 -0.23 9.70
CA THR A 8 -32.96 -1.28 9.54
C THR A 8 -31.63 -0.61 9.18
N ARG A 9 -30.88 -0.18 10.20
CA ARG A 9 -29.48 0.23 9.99
C ARG A 9 -28.66 -1.02 9.64
N PRO A 10 -27.85 -1.00 8.56
CA PRO A 10 -26.94 -2.11 8.29
C PRO A 10 -25.94 -2.24 9.44
N THR A 11 -25.88 -3.43 10.05
CA THR A 11 -24.88 -3.77 11.06
C THR A 11 -23.51 -3.84 10.40
N THR A 12 -22.64 -2.88 10.68
CA THR A 12 -21.22 -3.00 10.33
C THR A 12 -20.62 -4.12 11.17
N LEU A 13 -20.22 -5.22 10.51
CA LEU A 13 -19.43 -6.26 11.17
C LEU A 13 -18.03 -5.69 11.46
N PRO A 14 -17.49 -5.87 12.68
CA PRO A 14 -16.10 -5.51 12.94
C PRO A 14 -15.20 -6.44 12.12
N PHE A 15 -14.56 -5.89 11.10
CA PHE A 15 -13.46 -6.55 10.41
C PHE A 15 -12.19 -6.33 11.22
N THR A 16 -11.83 -7.29 12.06
CA THR A 16 -10.49 -7.37 12.66
C THR A 16 -9.60 -8.20 11.76
N ALA A 17 -8.99 -7.57 10.75
CA ALA A 17 -7.80 -8.16 10.12
C ALA A 17 -6.65 -8.09 11.13
N GLN A 18 -6.37 -9.20 11.80
CA GLN A 18 -5.05 -9.41 12.36
C GLN A 18 -4.12 -9.78 11.20
N ALA A 19 -3.60 -8.77 10.51
CA ALA A 19 -2.50 -8.97 9.58
C ALA A 19 -1.25 -9.22 10.43
N HIS A 20 -0.85 -10.49 10.55
CA HIS A 20 0.52 -10.78 10.95
C HIS A 20 1.43 -10.22 9.85
N PRO A 21 2.47 -9.46 10.20
CA PRO A 21 3.39 -8.96 9.19
C PRO A 21 4.16 -10.16 8.64
N GLU A 22 3.72 -10.66 7.49
CA GLU A 22 4.39 -11.72 6.77
C GLU A 22 5.71 -11.15 6.24
N GLU A 23 6.81 -11.82 6.53
CA GLU A 23 8.09 -11.50 5.94
C GLU A 23 8.01 -11.79 4.43
N VAL A 24 8.41 -10.81 3.63
CA VAL A 24 8.23 -10.88 2.18
C VAL A 24 9.55 -11.06 1.46
N PHE A 25 9.52 -11.84 0.38
CA PHE A 25 10.64 -12.04 -0.52
C PHE A 25 10.16 -11.92 -1.97
N GLY A 26 10.77 -11.02 -2.73
CA GLY A 26 10.44 -10.80 -4.14
C GLY A 26 10.28 -9.34 -4.50
N GLU A 27 9.49 -9.11 -5.55
CA GLU A 27 9.29 -7.82 -6.20
C GLU A 27 7.81 -7.44 -6.17
N TYR A 28 7.54 -6.19 -5.78
CA TYR A 28 6.23 -5.60 -5.66
C TYR A 28 6.14 -4.38 -6.55
N VAL A 29 5.11 -4.30 -7.39
CA VAL A 29 4.84 -3.15 -8.24
C VAL A 29 3.54 -2.49 -7.79
N PHE A 30 3.62 -1.18 -7.52
CA PHE A 30 2.53 -0.33 -7.07
C PHE A 30 2.30 0.78 -8.08
N GLU A 31 1.04 1.13 -8.31
CA GLU A 31 0.70 2.49 -8.70
C GLU A 31 0.73 3.35 -7.43
N VAL A 32 1.35 4.53 -7.48
CA VAL A 32 1.48 5.44 -6.34
C VAL A 32 1.14 6.86 -6.74
N THR A 33 0.60 7.66 -5.80
CA THR A 33 0.79 9.10 -5.82
C THR A 33 2.04 9.46 -5.04
N ALA A 34 2.79 10.45 -5.53
CA ALA A 34 3.92 11.02 -4.81
C ALA A 34 3.97 12.53 -5.01
N ASP A 35 3.98 13.27 -3.90
CA ASP A 35 4.16 14.73 -3.90
C ASP A 35 5.60 15.14 -4.26
N THR A 36 6.51 14.15 -4.25
CA THR A 36 7.94 14.28 -4.54
C THR A 36 8.36 13.29 -5.64
N GLN A 37 9.33 13.69 -6.46
CA GLN A 37 9.97 12.79 -7.44
C GLN A 37 11.10 11.95 -6.82
N VAL A 38 11.47 12.24 -5.58
CA VAL A 38 12.55 11.56 -4.85
C VAL A 38 11.96 10.85 -3.64
N ILE A 39 12.24 9.56 -3.53
CA ILE A 39 11.90 8.71 -2.40
C ILE A 39 13.21 8.42 -1.66
N GLU A 40 13.23 8.67 -0.36
CA GLU A 40 14.35 8.31 0.51
C GLU A 40 14.47 6.80 0.65
N PRO A 41 15.70 6.26 0.82
CA PRO A 41 15.90 4.83 1.00
C PRO A 41 15.09 4.25 2.16
N VAL A 42 14.41 3.14 1.92
CA VAL A 42 13.68 2.35 2.94
C VAL A 42 14.55 1.15 3.33
N GLN A 43 14.69 0.90 4.63
CA GLN A 43 15.60 -0.13 5.13
C GLN A 43 15.17 -1.54 4.67
N GLY A 44 16.10 -2.29 4.06
CA GLY A 44 15.83 -3.65 3.57
C GLY A 44 15.11 -3.71 2.22
N TRP A 45 14.89 -2.56 1.58
CA TRP A 45 14.20 -2.45 0.30
C TRP A 45 15.06 -1.76 -0.76
N THR A 46 14.97 -2.24 -1.98
CA THR A 46 15.45 -1.54 -3.18
C THR A 46 14.25 -0.99 -3.92
N LEU A 47 14.21 0.34 -4.08
CA LEU A 47 13.08 1.05 -4.67
C LEU A 47 13.44 1.64 -6.03
N ARG A 48 12.50 1.57 -6.98
CA ARG A 48 12.60 2.24 -8.27
C ARG A 48 11.28 2.90 -8.62
N LEU A 49 11.30 4.22 -8.76
CA LEU A 49 10.13 5.02 -9.13
C LEU A 49 10.20 5.38 -10.63
N TRP A 50 9.15 5.04 -11.39
CA TRP A 50 8.92 5.59 -12.73
C TRP A 50 7.80 6.61 -12.65
N PRO A 51 8.11 7.91 -12.80
CA PRO A 51 7.08 8.94 -12.86
C PRO A 51 6.25 8.77 -14.14
N GLN A 52 4.92 8.71 -14.00
CA GLN A 52 4.02 8.86 -15.16
C GLN A 52 3.77 10.35 -15.42
N ALA A 53 3.46 10.68 -16.68
CA ALA A 53 3.45 12.06 -17.14
C ALA A 53 2.37 12.93 -16.44
N ARG A 54 2.85 13.73 -15.47
CA ARG A 54 2.33 15.05 -15.04
C ARG A 54 1.22 15.13 -13.99
N LEU A 55 0.68 14.03 -13.46
CA LEU A 55 -0.44 14.07 -12.49
C LEU A 55 -0.09 13.71 -11.04
N GLY A 56 1.20 13.59 -10.72
CA GLY A 56 1.63 13.14 -9.37
C GLY A 56 1.54 11.63 -9.20
N ASP A 57 1.14 10.90 -10.25
CA ASP A 57 1.08 9.46 -10.29
C ASP A 57 2.40 8.85 -10.82
N GLY A 58 2.75 7.68 -10.30
CA GLY A 58 3.92 6.93 -10.72
C GLY A 58 3.76 5.44 -10.50
N THR A 59 4.68 4.68 -11.08
CA THR A 59 4.84 3.26 -10.77
C THR A 59 6.02 3.13 -9.81
N LEU A 60 5.85 2.44 -8.69
CA LEU A 60 6.92 2.10 -7.76
C LEU A 60 7.17 0.59 -7.84
N GLU A 61 8.40 0.17 -8.10
CA GLU A 61 8.87 -1.20 -7.90
C GLU A 61 9.67 -1.23 -6.61
N ALA A 62 9.30 -2.14 -5.72
CA ALA A 62 10.00 -2.40 -4.48
C ALA A 62 10.43 -3.86 -4.46
N SER A 63 11.72 -4.11 -4.28
CA SER A 63 12.25 -5.46 -4.14
C SER A 63 12.96 -5.63 -2.81
N THR A 64 12.88 -6.83 -2.24
CA THR A 64 13.60 -7.19 -1.02
C THR A 64 14.12 -8.63 -1.09
N GLN A 65 15.22 -8.87 -0.38
CA GLN A 65 15.82 -10.19 -0.19
C GLN A 65 15.30 -10.91 1.07
N GLY A 66 14.31 -10.34 1.78
CA GLY A 66 13.80 -10.85 3.06
C GLY A 66 14.23 -10.01 4.25
N GLY A 67 13.78 -10.41 5.45
CA GLY A 67 14.04 -9.73 6.72
C GLY A 67 13.21 -8.46 6.97
N THR A 68 12.20 -8.21 6.13
CA THR A 68 11.33 -7.03 6.19
C THR A 68 9.91 -7.41 5.76
N THR A 69 8.96 -6.51 6.03
CA THR A 69 7.54 -6.76 5.82
C THR A 69 6.99 -5.70 4.88
N LEU A 70 5.95 -6.06 4.14
CA LEU A 70 5.25 -5.10 3.28
C LEU A 70 4.61 -3.97 4.11
N HIS A 71 4.19 -4.25 5.35
CA HIS A 71 3.63 -3.24 6.23
C HIS A 71 4.63 -2.13 6.59
N ASP A 72 5.87 -2.52 6.89
CA ASP A 72 6.94 -1.57 7.22
C ASP A 72 7.26 -0.69 6.02
N LEU A 73 7.37 -1.29 4.82
CA LEU A 73 7.54 -0.54 3.57
C LEU A 73 6.42 0.50 3.38
N LEU A 74 5.16 0.09 3.49
CA LEU A 74 4.02 0.98 3.29
C LEU A 74 3.98 2.11 4.32
N THR A 75 4.34 1.81 5.56
CA THR A 75 4.43 2.81 6.64
C THR A 75 5.51 3.84 6.37
N GLU A 76 6.69 3.41 5.93
CA GLU A 76 7.78 4.32 5.57
C GLU A 76 7.47 5.14 4.31
N LEU A 77 6.83 4.56 3.31
CA LEU A 77 6.37 5.28 2.12
C LEU A 77 5.33 6.35 2.46
N GLU A 78 4.36 6.04 3.34
CA GLU A 78 3.37 7.02 3.79
C GLU A 78 4.01 8.18 4.55
N ALA A 79 5.01 7.92 5.40
CA ALA A 79 5.77 8.95 6.10
C ALA A 79 6.50 9.91 5.13
N GLN A 80 6.77 9.45 3.90
CA GLN A 80 7.37 10.22 2.82
C GLN A 80 6.35 10.85 1.84
N HIS A 81 5.05 10.80 2.15
CA HIS A 81 3.96 11.26 1.27
C HIS A 81 3.87 10.50 -0.06
N VAL A 82 4.26 9.22 -0.07
CA VAL A 82 4.05 8.31 -1.19
C VAL A 82 2.92 7.35 -0.84
N ARG A 83 1.82 7.36 -1.61
CA ARG A 83 0.61 6.56 -1.31
C ARG A 83 0.31 5.58 -2.45
N PRO A 84 0.20 4.27 -2.19
CA PRO A 84 -0.24 3.31 -3.18
C PRO A 84 -1.71 3.50 -3.57
N LEU A 85 -2.03 3.37 -4.86
CA LEU A 85 -3.35 3.67 -5.46
C LEU A 85 -4.19 2.45 -5.81
N GLY A 86 -3.73 1.22 -5.61
CA GLY A 86 -4.46 0.07 -6.11
C GLY A 86 -3.78 -1.28 -5.87
N PRO A 87 -4.30 -2.35 -6.50
CA PRO A 87 -3.87 -3.72 -6.24
C PRO A 87 -2.38 -3.90 -6.52
N ILE A 88 -1.72 -4.55 -5.58
CA ILE A 88 -0.27 -4.76 -5.62
C ILE A 88 0.02 -5.96 -6.52
N HIS A 89 0.84 -5.76 -7.54
CA HIS A 89 1.37 -6.87 -8.32
C HIS A 89 2.58 -7.44 -7.59
N PHE A 90 2.53 -8.72 -7.24
CA PHE A 90 3.62 -9.41 -6.55
C PHE A 90 4.22 -10.51 -7.42
N LYS A 91 5.55 -10.54 -7.48
CA LYS A 91 6.33 -11.60 -8.09
C LYS A 91 7.28 -12.21 -7.06
N LYS A 92 7.01 -13.45 -6.68
CA LYS A 92 7.90 -14.23 -5.82
C LYS A 92 9.12 -14.67 -6.63
N HIS A 93 10.31 -14.49 -6.07
CA HIS A 93 11.52 -15.12 -6.60
C HIS A 93 11.54 -16.57 -6.10
N GLY A 94 11.62 -17.53 -7.03
CA GLY A 94 11.63 -18.97 -6.75
C GLY A 94 13.03 -19.53 -6.59
#